data_AF-A0A356V8J7-F1
#
_entry.id   AF-A0A356V8J7-F1
#
_cell.length_a   1.000
_cell.length_b   1.000
_cell.length_c   1.000
_cell.angle_alpha   90.00
_cell.angle_beta   90.00
_cell.angle_gamma   90.00
#
_symmetry.space_group_name_H-M   'P 1'
#
loop_
_entity.id
_entity.type
_entity.pdbx_description
1 polymer ?
#
loop_
_entity_poly.entity_id
_entity_poly.type
_entity_poly.pdbx_seq_one_letter_code
_entity_poly.pdbx_strand_id
1 'polypeptide(L)'
;IKNITDAVKVRAMDFELPDEWMEEPDLFLFKTYDDKLGMIRDMTQPISVEMVIQEINRYADSEFRYADKSDEIAIANAVRDMERMEEAKRRYLEGKS
;
A
#
# COMPACT_ATOMS: atom_id res chain seq x y z
N ILE A 1 7.19 1.38 -0.63
CA ILE A 1 7.11 -0.09 -0.76
C ILE A 1 6.60 -0.64 0.56
N LYS A 2 5.40 -1.22 0.61
CA LYS A 2 4.92 -1.92 1.81
C LYS A 2 5.53 -3.32 1.78
N ASN A 3 6.33 -3.68 2.79
CA ASN A 3 6.84 -5.04 2.92
C ASN A 3 5.66 -5.98 3.23
N ILE A 4 5.53 -7.07 2.48
CA ILE A 4 4.48 -8.10 2.64
C ILE A 4 4.38 -8.55 4.11
N THR A 5 5.52 -8.67 4.78
CA THR A 5 5.61 -9.08 6.18
C THR A 5 4.88 -8.13 7.13
N ASP A 6 5.00 -6.82 6.91
CA ASP A 6 4.36 -5.82 7.77
C ASP A 6 2.85 -5.78 7.51
N ALA A 7 2.42 -5.96 6.27
CA ALA A 7 1.01 -6.01 5.92
C ALA A 7 0.31 -7.22 6.54
N VAL A 8 0.97 -8.39 6.53
CA VAL A 8 0.44 -9.60 7.18
C VAL A 8 0.36 -9.43 8.70
N LYS A 9 1.36 -8.79 9.34
CA LYS A 9 1.32 -8.49 10.78
C LYS A 9 0.18 -7.55 11.15
N VAL A 10 -0.02 -6.48 10.39
CA VAL A 10 -1.12 -5.53 10.64
C VAL A 10 -2.47 -6.24 10.55
N ARG A 11 -2.66 -7.13 9.56
CA ARG A 11 -3.89 -7.92 9.44
C ARG A 11 -4.08 -8.89 10.59
N ALA A 12 -3.01 -9.55 11.06
CA ALA A 12 -3.10 -10.44 12.22
C ALA A 12 -3.46 -9.71 13.53
N MET A 13 -3.23 -8.39 13.57
CA MET A 13 -3.58 -7.50 14.68
C MET A 13 -4.86 -6.68 14.42
N ASP A 14 -5.64 -7.04 13.39
CA ASP A 14 -6.89 -6.36 13.05
C ASP A 14 -8.04 -6.96 13.87
N PHE A 15 -8.22 -6.44 15.09
CA PHE A 15 -9.29 -6.83 16.01
C PHE A 15 -9.92 -5.59 16.63
N GLU A 16 -11.21 -5.71 16.98
CA GLU A 16 -11.95 -4.67 17.70
C GLU A 16 -11.94 -4.98 19.19
N LEU A 17 -11.72 -3.95 20.02
CA LEU A 17 -11.78 -4.10 21.47
C LEU A 17 -13.24 -4.25 21.91
N PRO A 18 -13.58 -5.19 22.81
CA PRO A 18 -14.94 -5.34 23.32
C PRO A 18 -15.40 -4.07 24.05
N ASP A 19 -16.61 -3.60 23.74
CA ASP A 19 -17.20 -2.40 24.38
C ASP A 19 -17.32 -2.57 25.90
N GLU A 20 -17.57 -3.79 26.37
CA GLU A 20 -17.67 -4.16 27.79
C GLU A 20 -16.41 -3.78 28.59
N TRP A 21 -15.24 -3.76 27.95
CA TRP A 21 -13.98 -3.35 28.59
C TRP A 21 -13.96 -1.87 28.97
N MET A 22 -14.74 -1.05 28.27
CA MET A 22 -14.92 0.38 28.54
C MET A 22 -16.12 0.64 29.46
N GLU A 23 -17.17 -0.16 29.34
CA GLU A 23 -18.36 -0.08 30.19
C GLU A 23 -18.07 -0.54 31.64
N GLU A 24 -17.25 -1.59 31.79
CA GLU A 24 -16.83 -2.14 33.08
C GLU A 24 -15.30 -2.10 33.24
N PRO A 25 -14.73 -1.03 33.84
CA PRO A 25 -13.28 -0.82 33.91
C PRO A 25 -12.47 -1.95 34.59
N ASP A 26 -13.08 -2.72 35.49
CA ASP A 26 -12.46 -3.88 36.15
C ASP A 26 -12.15 -5.03 35.18
N LEU A 27 -12.87 -5.11 34.05
CA LEU A 27 -12.68 -6.13 33.03
C LEU A 27 -11.39 -5.93 32.23
N PHE A 28 -10.86 -4.71 32.14
CA PHE A 28 -9.65 -4.46 31.37
C PHE A 28 -8.83 -3.27 31.89
N LEU A 29 -9.43 -2.09 32.06
CA LEU A 29 -8.72 -0.84 32.34
C LEU A 29 -7.91 -0.86 33.64
N PHE A 30 -8.38 -1.54 34.69
CA PHE A 30 -7.68 -1.62 35.98
C PHE A 30 -6.73 -2.82 36.12
N LYS A 31 -6.65 -3.69 35.11
CA LYS A 31 -5.70 -4.81 35.10
C LYS A 31 -4.25 -4.35 34.93
N THR A 32 -3.32 -5.24 35.31
CA THR A 32 -1.88 -4.99 35.16
C THR A 32 -1.49 -4.92 33.68
N TYR A 33 -0.31 -4.37 33.40
CA TYR A 33 0.20 -4.30 32.04
C TYR A 33 0.33 -5.69 31.39
N ASP A 34 0.87 -6.66 32.13
CA ASP A 34 1.08 -8.02 31.62
C ASP A 34 -0.25 -8.72 31.31
N ASP A 35 -1.26 -8.53 32.16
CA ASP A 35 -2.61 -9.06 31.93
C ASP A 35 -3.24 -8.45 30.67
N LYS A 36 -3.18 -7.12 30.54
CA LYS A 36 -3.70 -6.42 29.35
C LYS A 36 -3.00 -6.89 28.09
N LEU A 37 -1.68 -7.06 28.15
CA LEU A 37 -0.88 -7.52 27.03
C LEU A 37 -1.26 -8.96 26.64
N GLY A 38 -1.48 -9.84 27.61
CA GLY A 38 -1.97 -11.20 27.38
C GLY A 38 -3.33 -11.20 26.68
N MET A 39 -4.29 -10.44 27.24
CA MET A 39 -5.64 -10.32 26.67
C MET A 39 -5.63 -9.81 25.23
N ILE A 40 -4.84 -8.77 24.93
CA ILE A 40 -4.71 -8.25 23.56
C ILE A 40 -4.03 -9.27 22.64
N ARG A 41 -3.02 -10.00 23.12
CA ARG A 41 -2.34 -11.03 22.33
C ARG A 41 -3.28 -12.19 21.98
N ASP A 42 -4.15 -12.57 22.89
CA ASP A 42 -5.13 -13.65 22.66
C ASP A 42 -6.19 -13.27 21.61
N MET A 43 -6.38 -11.97 21.36
CA MET A 43 -7.24 -11.48 20.28
C MET A 43 -6.56 -11.50 18.91
N THR A 44 -5.23 -11.65 18.85
CA THR A 44 -4.52 -11.74 17.57
C THR A 44 -4.85 -13.03 16.84
N GLN A 45 -5.05 -12.92 15.53
CA GLN A 45 -5.33 -14.09 14.70
C GLN A 45 -4.02 -14.73 14.23
N PRO A 46 -3.93 -16.07 14.18
CA PRO A 46 -2.77 -16.75 13.60
C PRO A 46 -2.53 -16.31 12.16
N ILE A 47 -1.27 -16.03 11.82
CA ILE A 47 -0.89 -15.76 10.43
C ILE A 47 -1.15 -17.01 9.61
N SER A 48 -2.12 -16.92 8.70
CA SER A 48 -2.46 -18.02 7.79
C SER A 48 -1.71 -17.88 6.46
N VAL A 49 -1.51 -19.02 5.78
CA VAL A 49 -0.93 -19.06 4.43
C VAL A 49 -1.78 -18.24 3.45
N GLU A 50 -3.10 -18.25 3.61
CA GLU A 50 -4.02 -17.49 2.78
C GLU A 50 -3.80 -15.97 2.91
N MET A 51 -3.60 -15.45 4.12
CA MET A 51 -3.27 -14.03 4.33
C MET A 51 -1.98 -13.64 3.61
N VAL A 52 -0.98 -14.52 3.64
CA VAL A 52 0.30 -14.29 2.96
C VAL A 52 0.11 -14.27 1.43
N ILE A 53 -0.63 -15.22 0.87
CA ILE A 53 -0.93 -15.27 -0.57
C ILE A 53 -1.68 -14.00 -1.01
N GLN A 54 -2.67 -13.55 -0.24
CA GLN A 54 -3.41 -12.32 -0.54
C GLN A 54 -2.49 -11.09 -0.58
N GLU A 55 -1.55 -10.95 0.36
CA GLU A 55 -0.60 -9.83 0.35
C GLU A 55 0.45 -9.94 -0.76
N ILE A 56 0.88 -11.16 -1.12
CA ILE A 56 1.74 -11.38 -2.29
C ILE A 56 1.02 -10.90 -3.55
N ASN A 57 -0.24 -11.30 -3.76
CA ASN A 57 -1.02 -10.89 -4.94
C ASN A 57 -1.22 -9.37 -4.96
N ARG A 58 -1.53 -8.75 -3.81
CA ARG A 58 -1.66 -7.28 -3.71
C ARG A 58 -0.35 -6.57 -4.04
N TYR A 59 0.78 -7.09 -3.56
CA TYR A 59 2.09 -6.54 -3.88
C TYR A 59 2.41 -6.70 -5.37
N ALA A 60 2.16 -7.89 -5.94
CA ALA A 60 2.32 -8.15 -7.37
C ALA A 60 1.46 -7.21 -8.23
N ASP A 61 0.18 -7.03 -7.90
CA ASP A 61 -0.72 -6.09 -8.60
C ASP A 61 -0.27 -4.63 -8.47
N SER A 62 0.41 -4.29 -7.36
CA SER A 62 0.98 -2.96 -7.18
C SER A 62 2.22 -2.76 -8.05
N GLU A 63 3.13 -3.74 -8.10
CA GLU A 63 4.34 -3.66 -8.93
C GLU A 63 4.04 -3.78 -10.42
N PHE A 64 3.10 -4.64 -10.81
CA PHE A 64 2.68 -4.77 -12.21
C PHE A 64 2.10 -3.46 -12.75
N ARG A 65 1.34 -2.73 -11.92
CA ARG A 65 0.84 -1.39 -12.28
C ARG A 65 1.93 -0.35 -12.45
N TYR A 66 3.11 -0.51 -11.87
CA TYR A 66 4.24 0.39 -12.09
C TYR A 66 5.03 0.02 -13.35
N ALA A 67 5.18 -1.27 -13.65
CA ALA A 67 5.83 -1.73 -14.87
C ALA A 67 5.06 -1.28 -16.13
N ASP A 68 3.76 -1.60 -16.23
CA ASP A 68 2.96 -1.25 -17.42
C ASP A 68 2.81 0.27 -17.61
N LYS A 69 2.59 1.02 -16.51
CA LYS A 69 2.49 2.48 -16.60
C LYS A 69 3.80 3.15 -16.96
N SER A 70 4.94 2.59 -16.57
CA SER A 70 6.25 3.16 -16.90
C SER A 70 6.48 3.18 -18.41
N ASP A 71 6.15 2.09 -19.10
CA ASP A 71 6.32 1.98 -20.54
C ASP A 71 5.38 2.93 -21.30
N GLU A 72 4.10 3.00 -20.91
CA GLU A 72 3.16 3.95 -21.49
C GLU A 72 3.59 5.41 -21.28
N ILE A 73 4.09 5.76 -20.08
CA ILE A 73 4.59 7.10 -19.79
C ILE A 73 5.85 7.41 -20.61
N ALA A 74 6.76 6.46 -20.77
CA ALA A 74 7.95 6.62 -21.60
C ALA A 74 7.60 6.86 -23.07
N ILE A 75 6.66 6.08 -23.62
CA ILE A 75 6.16 6.27 -25.00
C ILE A 75 5.47 7.63 -25.14
N ALA A 76 4.60 8.00 -24.20
CA ALA A 76 3.90 9.28 -24.22
C ALA A 76 4.86 10.48 -24.15
N ASN A 77 5.96 10.36 -23.40
CA ASN A 77 7.00 11.38 -23.35
C ASN A 77 7.77 11.48 -24.66
N ALA A 78 8.15 10.34 -25.25
CA ALA A 78 8.84 10.30 -26.54
C ALA A 78 8.00 10.94 -27.66
N VAL A 79 6.70 10.65 -27.72
CA VAL A 79 5.78 11.27 -28.69
C VAL A 79 5.75 12.79 -28.53
N ARG A 80 5.62 13.28 -27.30
CA ARG A 80 5.56 14.71 -27.00
C ARG A 80 6.84 15.44 -27.39
N ASP A 81 8.00 14.80 -27.21
CA ASP A 81 9.28 15.38 -27.61
C ASP A 81 9.46 15.41 -29.13
N MET A 82 8.96 14.41 -29.85
CA MET A 82 8.90 14.44 -31.32
C MET A 82 8.03 15.59 -31.83
N GLU A 83 6.82 15.77 -31.29
CA GLU A 83 5.91 16.87 -31.65
C GLU A 83 6.56 18.25 -31.41
N ARG A 84 7.23 18.41 -30.26
CA ARG A 84 7.96 19.66 -29.94
C ARG A 84 9.07 19.94 -30.93
N MET A 85 9.81 18.91 -31.34
CA MET A 85 10.89 19.05 -32.32
C MET A 85 10.36 19.39 -33.71
N GLU A 86 9.24 18.79 -34.13
CA GLU A 86 8.57 19.13 -35.38
C GLU A 86 8.08 20.59 -35.38
N GLU A 87 7.42 21.01 -34.31
CA GLU A 87 6.94 22.38 -34.13
C GLU A 87 8.11 23.38 -34.12
N ALA A 88 9.18 23.08 -33.40
CA ALA A 88 10.38 23.92 -33.35
C ALA A 88 11.03 24.05 -34.73
N LYS A 89 11.11 22.95 -35.49
CA LYS A 89 11.65 22.95 -36.86
C LYS A 89 10.80 23.80 -37.79
N ARG A 90 9.46 23.71 -37.69
CA ARG A 90 8.55 24.53 -38.49
C ARG A 90 8.78 26.02 -38.25
N ARG A 91 8.78 26.45 -36.98
CA ARG A 91 9.03 27.85 -36.60
C ARG A 91 10.40 28.36 -37.03
N TYR A 92 11.44 27.51 -36.91
CA TYR A 92 12.78 27.86 -37.33
C TYR A 92 12.88 28.11 -38.84
N LEU A 93 12.20 27.31 -39.65
CA LEU A 93 12.18 27.48 -41.10
C LEU A 93 11.33 28.69 -41.53
N GLU A 94 10.19 28.93 -40.87
CA GLU A 94 9.34 30.11 -41.11
C GLU A 94 10.07 31.43 -40.80
N GLY A 95 10.88 31.48 -39.73
CA GLY A 95 11.67 32.66 -39.39
C GLY A 95 12.92 32.89 -40.26
N LYS A 96 13.22 31.97 -41.20
CA LYS A 96 14.38 32.03 -42.10
C LYS A 96 14.01 32.41 -43.54
N SER A 97 12.72 32.52 -43.85
CA SER A 97 12.18 32.98 -45.13
C SER A 97 11.69 34.43 -45.05
#